data_AF-A0A835J6D4-F1
#
_entry.id   AF-A0A835J6D4-F1
#
_cell.length_a   1.000
_cell.length_b   1.000
_cell.length_c   1.000
_cell.angle_alpha   90.00
_cell.angle_beta   90.00
_cell.angle_gamma   90.00
#
_symmetry.space_group_name_H-M   'P 1'
#
loop_
_entity.id
_entity.type
_entity.pdbx_description
1 polymer ?
#
loop_
_entity_poly.entity_id
_entity_poly.type
_entity_poly.pdbx_seq_one_letter_code
_entity_poly.pdbx_strand_id
1 'polypeptide(L)'
;MAGQATGFKCPTRLLQKFLPAPCMHASHCIANPINRSLFPFNLASTHHPHRKQHITTMKAATLLLSFLLSALAANQYLPRVAAASAPDPVLDVNGKILTTGSSYYILPVIRGRGGGLKMASTVRKTCPLDVVQDRYEASNGLPLKFTPVNSKKGVIRVHTDLNIKFSAASICHQSTVWKLDSYDEWAKQWFVTTNGVEGNPGPETTSNWFKIEKFQNKYKLVFCPTVCRHCKVMCKDVGIYIDAKGERRLALSDVPFKVMVAATAAPDPVLDVNGKILTIGTSYYILPVIRGRGGGGLKMASTVRKTCPLDVVQDRYEASNGVIRVHTDLNIKFSAPSICHQSTVWKLDSYDEWAKQWFVTTNGVEGNPGPETTSNWFKIEKFQNKYKLVFCPTVCRHCKVMCKDIGIYIDAKGERRLALSNVPFKVMFKRA
;
A
#
# COMPACT_ATOMS: atom_id res chain seq x y z
N MET A 1 53.02 -9.56 39.11
CA MET A 1 54.14 -10.09 38.24
C MET A 1 53.63 -10.42 36.84
N ALA A 2 53.64 -9.33 36.06
CA ALA A 2 54.37 -9.08 34.80
C ALA A 2 53.62 -9.69 33.61
N GLY A 3 53.10 -8.78 32.74
CA GLY A 3 53.66 -8.36 31.42
C GLY A 3 52.76 -8.82 30.28
N GLN A 4 52.11 -7.82 29.61
CA GLN A 4 52.20 -6.95 28.42
C GLN A 4 51.87 -7.73 27.15
N ALA A 5 50.87 -7.16 26.34
CA ALA A 5 50.62 -6.20 25.24
C ALA A 5 51.04 -6.81 23.90
N THR A 6 50.16 -6.68 22.94
CA THR A 6 50.38 -5.91 21.69
C THR A 6 49.09 -5.92 20.86
N GLY A 7 48.60 -4.67 20.70
CA GLY A 7 48.90 -3.63 19.68
C GLY A 7 47.69 -3.43 18.75
N PHE A 8 47.17 -2.17 18.80
CA PHE A 8 47.39 -0.86 18.15
C PHE A 8 46.53 -0.75 16.89
N LYS A 9 45.65 0.27 16.93
CA LYS A 9 45.83 1.60 16.29
C LYS A 9 44.45 2.26 16.14
N CYS A 10 44.22 3.26 17.10
CA CYS A 10 44.08 4.70 17.35
C CYS A 10 43.14 5.35 16.34
N PRO A 11 42.47 6.32 16.84
CA PRO A 11 41.32 7.14 17.22
C PRO A 11 41.49 8.60 16.78
N THR A 12 40.33 9.26 16.50
CA THR A 12 39.50 10.25 17.21
C THR A 12 39.88 11.66 16.78
N ARG A 13 38.84 12.42 16.37
CA ARG A 13 38.10 13.40 17.22
C ARG A 13 38.08 14.77 16.55
N LEU A 14 36.94 15.29 16.29
CA LEU A 14 35.83 16.14 16.79
C LEU A 14 36.38 17.40 17.47
N LEU A 15 35.78 18.53 17.14
CA LEU A 15 34.97 19.33 18.09
C LEU A 15 34.60 20.66 17.45
N GLN A 16 33.28 20.95 17.51
CA GLN A 16 32.43 21.65 18.49
C GLN A 16 31.68 22.80 17.80
N LYS A 17 30.30 22.77 17.89
CA LYS A 17 29.22 23.25 18.79
C LYS A 17 28.63 24.55 18.25
N PHE A 18 27.24 24.65 18.15
CA PHE A 18 26.18 25.31 18.96
C PHE A 18 25.24 26.08 18.02
N LEU A 19 24.01 25.69 17.82
CA LEU A 19 22.57 25.99 17.70
C LEU A 19 22.33 27.48 17.53
N PRO A 20 20.97 28.01 17.28
CA PRO A 20 19.60 27.61 16.93
C PRO A 20 18.89 28.70 16.11
N ALA A 21 17.95 28.30 15.22
CA ALA A 21 16.65 28.47 14.54
C ALA A 21 16.22 29.94 14.54
N PRO A 22 15.09 30.38 13.82
CA PRO A 22 14.11 30.20 12.74
C PRO A 22 13.36 31.51 12.42
N CYS A 23 12.87 31.70 11.20
CA CYS A 23 11.47 32.11 10.95
C CYS A 23 11.43 32.99 9.71
N MET A 24 10.57 32.74 8.72
CA MET A 24 9.26 33.31 8.33
C MET A 24 9.39 34.02 6.99
N HIS A 25 8.58 33.65 5.98
CA HIS A 25 7.42 34.14 5.21
C HIS A 25 7.86 35.18 4.18
N ALA A 26 7.52 35.03 2.86
CA ALA A 26 6.61 35.85 2.05
C ALA A 26 7.32 36.26 0.75
N SER A 27 6.71 35.97 -0.40
CA SER A 27 5.97 36.78 -1.40
C SER A 27 6.96 37.43 -2.38
N HIS A 28 6.79 37.10 -3.68
CA HIS A 28 6.58 37.75 -4.99
C HIS A 28 7.32 39.09 -5.07
N CYS A 29 8.25 39.26 -6.00
CA CYS A 29 8.36 40.47 -6.84
C CYS A 29 9.64 40.38 -7.67
N ILE A 30 9.48 40.34 -8.99
CA ILE A 30 9.76 41.15 -10.20
C ILE A 30 11.03 41.98 -9.99
N ALA A 31 12.06 41.70 -10.78
CA ALA A 31 12.82 42.85 -11.35
C ALA A 31 13.97 42.32 -12.21
N ASN A 32 13.84 42.51 -13.55
CA ASN A 32 14.68 43.06 -14.63
C ASN A 32 16.14 43.27 -14.18
N PRO A 33 17.09 43.04 -15.05
CA PRO A 33 18.16 44.06 -15.03
C PRO A 33 18.55 44.49 -16.45
N ILE A 34 18.37 45.85 -16.74
CA ILE A 34 19.16 46.86 -17.46
C ILE A 34 20.55 46.98 -16.82
N ASN A 35 21.69 46.77 -17.52
CA ASN A 35 22.80 47.43 -18.24
C ASN A 35 23.99 47.64 -17.30
N ARG A 36 25.15 47.24 -17.70
CA ARG A 36 26.31 48.15 -17.76
C ARG A 36 27.58 47.35 -18.08
N SER A 37 28.18 47.59 -19.21
CA SER A 37 29.35 48.26 -19.82
C SER A 37 30.63 47.94 -19.04
N LEU A 38 31.70 47.49 -19.75
CA LEU A 38 32.96 48.25 -19.96
C LEU A 38 34.07 47.26 -20.33
N PHE A 39 34.66 47.52 -21.47
CA PHE A 39 36.10 47.81 -21.61
C PHE A 39 36.45 47.95 -23.10
N PRO A 40 37.52 48.74 -23.33
CA PRO A 40 38.11 49.95 -23.94
C PRO A 40 38.97 49.60 -25.17
N PHE A 41 38.97 50.59 -26.11
CA PHE A 41 39.86 51.58 -26.75
C PHE A 41 40.83 50.87 -27.70
N ASN A 42 40.75 51.15 -28.99
CA ASN A 42 41.90 51.63 -29.81
C ASN A 42 41.42 51.94 -31.23
N LEU A 43 41.50 53.20 -31.61
CA LEU A 43 42.05 54.22 -32.52
C LEU A 43 42.46 53.61 -33.86
N ALA A 44 41.79 54.06 -34.92
CA ALA A 44 42.47 54.81 -36.01
C ALA A 44 41.71 54.57 -37.33
N SER A 45 41.11 55.64 -37.86
CA SER A 45 41.30 56.62 -38.95
C SER A 45 41.04 55.99 -40.32
N THR A 46 40.04 56.51 -41.00
CA THR A 46 39.50 57.36 -42.09
C THR A 46 39.69 56.67 -43.45
N HIS A 47 38.57 56.44 -44.13
CA HIS A 47 38.41 56.95 -45.52
C HIS A 47 37.20 56.28 -46.17
N HIS A 48 36.06 57.00 -46.30
CA HIS A 48 34.98 56.91 -47.30
C HIS A 48 35.52 56.87 -48.73
N PRO A 49 34.84 56.04 -49.59
CA PRO A 49 33.74 56.54 -50.43
C PRO A 49 33.03 55.40 -51.17
N HIS A 50 31.65 55.39 -51.11
CA HIS A 50 30.57 55.55 -52.11
C HIS A 50 30.40 54.26 -52.92
N ARG A 51 29.20 53.61 -52.77
CA ARG A 51 28.16 53.36 -53.81
C ARG A 51 28.17 51.87 -54.20
N LYS A 52 27.32 51.01 -53.34
CA LYS A 52 26.53 49.97 -54.07
C LYS A 52 25.54 49.32 -53.10
N GLN A 53 24.64 50.12 -52.46
CA GLN A 53 23.70 49.52 -51.48
C GLN A 53 22.35 49.25 -52.13
N HIS A 54 22.27 48.72 -53.38
CA HIS A 54 20.86 48.37 -53.68
C HIS A 54 20.79 46.98 -54.31
N ILE A 55 21.84 46.11 -54.29
CA ILE A 55 21.62 44.76 -54.88
C ILE A 55 22.05 43.71 -53.85
N THR A 56 22.46 44.10 -52.57
CA THR A 56 22.85 43.09 -51.56
C THR A 56 21.77 42.98 -50.48
N THR A 57 20.66 43.90 -50.53
CA THR A 57 19.61 43.84 -49.48
C THR A 57 18.44 42.98 -49.95
N MET A 58 18.36 42.61 -51.30
CA MET A 58 17.25 41.76 -51.81
C MET A 58 17.68 40.27 -51.79
N LYS A 59 19.01 39.96 -51.67
CA LYS A 59 19.54 38.56 -51.64
C LYS A 59 19.59 38.05 -50.19
N ALA A 60 19.66 39.00 -49.20
CA ALA A 60 19.68 38.61 -47.78
C ALA A 60 18.24 38.44 -47.24
N ALA A 61 17.30 39.18 -47.86
CA ALA A 61 15.87 39.09 -47.44
C ALA A 61 15.20 37.85 -48.07
N THR A 62 15.74 37.40 -49.23
CA THR A 62 15.21 36.20 -49.92
C THR A 62 15.82 34.93 -49.30
N LEU A 63 17.01 35.06 -48.70
CA LEU A 63 17.65 33.91 -48.02
C LEU A 63 17.08 33.76 -46.61
N LEU A 64 16.57 34.84 -46.01
CA LEU A 64 15.95 34.78 -44.66
C LEU A 64 14.50 34.32 -44.74
N LEU A 65 13.89 34.60 -45.92
CA LEU A 65 12.50 34.16 -46.14
C LEU A 65 12.46 32.68 -46.56
N SER A 66 13.59 32.22 -47.25
CA SER A 66 13.73 30.80 -47.63
C SER A 66 14.12 29.95 -46.42
N PHE A 67 14.83 30.55 -45.46
CA PHE A 67 15.22 29.84 -44.22
C PHE A 67 14.03 29.79 -43.25
N LEU A 68 13.10 30.81 -43.29
CA LEU A 68 11.90 30.82 -42.42
C LEU A 68 10.81 29.90 -42.97
N LEU A 69 10.78 29.73 -44.34
CA LEU A 69 9.77 28.83 -44.97
C LEU A 69 10.24 27.37 -44.87
N SER A 70 11.61 27.14 -44.81
CA SER A 70 12.18 25.79 -44.59
C SER A 70 12.09 25.39 -43.11
N ALA A 71 12.08 26.34 -42.17
CA ALA A 71 11.93 26.06 -40.72
C ALA A 71 10.46 25.83 -40.36
N LEU A 72 9.49 26.42 -41.19
CA LEU A 72 8.05 26.18 -40.93
C LEU A 72 7.60 24.87 -41.58
N ALA A 73 8.36 24.38 -42.67
CA ALA A 73 8.03 23.11 -43.35
C ALA A 73 8.69 21.93 -42.61
N ALA A 74 9.79 22.22 -41.76
CA ALA A 74 10.45 21.17 -40.97
C ALA A 74 9.69 20.93 -39.66
N ASN A 75 8.69 21.88 -39.30
CA ASN A 75 7.85 21.70 -38.09
C ASN A 75 6.63 20.83 -38.39
N GLN A 76 6.43 20.45 -39.75
CA GLN A 76 5.32 19.56 -40.14
C GLN A 76 5.83 18.12 -40.24
N TYR A 77 7.21 17.91 -39.92
CA TYR A 77 7.73 16.53 -40.01
C TYR A 77 8.31 16.11 -38.66
N LEU A 78 7.93 16.87 -37.55
CA LEU A 78 8.28 16.29 -36.24
C LEU A 78 7.14 15.37 -35.75
N PRO A 79 7.36 14.01 -35.69
CA PRO A 79 6.29 13.12 -35.18
C PRO A 79 5.75 13.62 -33.83
N ARG A 80 4.68 14.44 -33.79
CA ARG A 80 3.83 14.64 -32.60
C ARG A 80 3.81 13.38 -31.72
N VAL A 81 4.78 13.11 -30.84
CA VAL A 81 4.67 12.04 -29.81
C VAL A 81 3.40 12.29 -28.97
N ALA A 82 2.25 11.97 -29.50
CA ALA A 82 1.02 11.84 -28.68
C ALA A 82 1.34 11.24 -27.30
N ALA A 83 1.63 12.02 -26.27
CA ALA A 83 1.57 11.47 -24.91
C ALA A 83 0.61 10.27 -24.83
N ALA A 84 1.12 9.04 -25.11
CA ALA A 84 0.31 7.81 -24.96
C ALA A 84 -0.63 7.93 -23.75
N SER A 85 -1.91 8.26 -23.99
CA SER A 85 -2.97 8.20 -22.96
C SER A 85 -2.90 6.88 -22.17
N ALA A 86 -2.72 6.99 -20.80
CA ALA A 86 -2.73 5.83 -19.90
C ALA A 86 -3.84 4.83 -20.26
N PRO A 87 -3.45 3.52 -20.18
CA PRO A 87 -4.46 2.50 -20.49
C PRO A 87 -5.74 2.69 -19.66
N ASP A 88 -6.84 2.18 -20.19
CA ASP A 88 -8.16 2.33 -19.51
C ASP A 88 -8.16 1.64 -18.14
N PRO A 89 -8.90 2.20 -17.24
CA PRO A 89 -9.02 1.54 -15.92
C PRO A 89 -9.88 0.27 -15.98
N VAL A 90 -9.53 -0.61 -15.06
CA VAL A 90 -10.39 -1.81 -14.94
C VAL A 90 -11.59 -1.48 -14.05
N LEU A 91 -12.77 -1.98 -14.44
CA LEU A 91 -13.99 -1.63 -13.71
C LEU A 91 -14.55 -2.89 -13.03
N ASP A 92 -15.08 -2.64 -11.83
CA ASP A 92 -15.73 -3.80 -11.19
C ASP A 92 -17.16 -3.99 -11.73
N VAL A 93 -17.86 -4.97 -11.17
CA VAL A 93 -19.16 -5.41 -11.76
C VAL A 93 -20.18 -4.28 -11.62
N ASN A 94 -19.87 -3.31 -10.73
CA ASN A 94 -20.79 -2.16 -10.60
C ASN A 94 -20.30 -0.96 -11.42
N GLY A 95 -19.26 -1.11 -12.18
CA GLY A 95 -18.80 -0.01 -13.06
C GLY A 95 -17.83 0.93 -12.32
N LYS A 96 -17.38 0.57 -11.15
CA LYS A 96 -16.42 1.42 -10.42
C LYS A 96 -14.98 1.00 -10.73
N ILE A 97 -14.14 2.03 -10.62
CA ILE A 97 -12.72 1.79 -10.97
C ILE A 97 -12.04 1.00 -9.84
N LEU A 98 -11.23 0.03 -10.32
CA LEU A 98 -10.49 -0.72 -9.29
C LEU A 98 -9.32 0.13 -8.78
N THR A 99 -9.04 -0.02 -7.41
CA THR A 99 -7.94 0.80 -6.83
C THR A 99 -7.07 -0.10 -5.97
N THR A 100 -5.84 0.34 -5.87
CA THR A 100 -4.93 -0.43 -5.00
C THR A 100 -5.39 -0.32 -3.54
N GLY A 101 -5.21 -1.38 -2.68
CA GLY A 101 -5.54 -1.35 -1.23
C GLY A 101 -6.94 -1.95 -0.97
N SER A 102 -7.77 -2.06 -2.09
CA SER A 102 -9.10 -2.65 -1.87
C SER A 102 -9.08 -4.14 -2.24
N SER A 103 -9.99 -4.86 -1.57
CA SER A 103 -10.05 -6.31 -1.86
C SER A 103 -11.18 -6.61 -2.87
N TYR A 104 -10.87 -7.59 -3.70
CA TYR A 104 -11.83 -7.92 -4.78
C TYR A 104 -11.97 -9.44 -4.87
N TYR A 105 -13.12 -9.83 -5.50
CA TYR A 105 -13.24 -11.22 -5.96
C TYR A 105 -13.09 -11.29 -7.48
N ILE A 106 -12.42 -12.34 -7.92
CA ILE A 106 -12.46 -12.61 -9.37
C ILE A 106 -13.47 -13.73 -9.63
N LEU A 107 -14.51 -13.39 -10.46
CA LEU A 107 -15.64 -14.32 -10.66
C LEU A 107 -15.76 -14.69 -12.14
N PRO A 108 -16.19 -15.96 -12.33
CA PRO A 108 -16.42 -16.33 -13.74
C PRO A 108 -17.65 -15.62 -14.32
N VAL A 109 -17.52 -15.25 -15.58
CA VAL A 109 -18.67 -14.56 -16.22
C VAL A 109 -19.70 -15.60 -16.64
N ILE A 110 -19.21 -16.80 -17.06
CA ILE A 110 -20.16 -17.82 -17.53
C ILE A 110 -20.71 -18.59 -16.31
N ARG A 111 -22.00 -18.51 -16.20
CA ARG A 111 -22.62 -19.17 -15.03
C ARG A 111 -22.65 -20.70 -15.25
N GLY A 112 -22.67 -21.46 -14.05
CA GLY A 112 -22.87 -22.93 -14.11
C GLY A 112 -21.54 -23.67 -14.30
N ARG A 113 -20.39 -22.86 -14.29
CA ARG A 113 -19.13 -23.57 -14.57
C ARG A 113 -18.14 -23.34 -13.42
N GLY A 114 -18.81 -22.97 -12.21
CA GLY A 114 -17.93 -22.84 -11.04
C GLY A 114 -18.07 -21.45 -10.39
N GLY A 115 -17.38 -21.32 -9.16
CA GLY A 115 -17.45 -20.04 -8.41
C GLY A 115 -16.20 -19.19 -8.60
N GLY A 116 -15.85 -18.41 -7.62
CA GLY A 116 -14.71 -17.47 -7.67
C GLY A 116 -13.39 -18.20 -7.43
N LEU A 117 -12.34 -17.41 -7.44
CA LEU A 117 -11.01 -18.04 -7.33
C LEU A 117 -10.63 -18.20 -5.86
N LYS A 118 -9.92 -19.30 -5.56
CA LYS A 118 -9.45 -19.60 -4.20
C LYS A 118 -8.10 -20.33 -4.28
N MET A 119 -7.60 -20.61 -3.00
CA MET A 119 -6.33 -21.36 -2.96
C MET A 119 -6.62 -22.80 -2.48
N ALA A 120 -5.86 -23.69 -3.12
CA ALA A 120 -6.12 -25.09 -2.69
C ALA A 120 -4.83 -25.91 -2.84
N SER A 121 -4.78 -26.91 -1.91
CA SER A 121 -3.67 -27.89 -2.06
C SER A 121 -3.92 -28.81 -3.26
N THR A 122 -2.79 -29.10 -3.83
CA THR A 122 -2.97 -30.07 -4.94
C THR A 122 -2.45 -31.45 -4.51
N VAL A 123 -2.61 -32.42 -5.47
CA VAL A 123 -2.28 -33.83 -5.16
C VAL A 123 -0.77 -33.97 -4.92
N ARG A 124 -0.08 -33.09 -5.41
CA ARG A 124 1.38 -33.36 -5.35
C ARG A 124 2.03 -32.57 -4.22
N LYS A 125 1.21 -31.55 -3.89
CA LYS A 125 1.90 -30.72 -2.88
C LYS A 125 0.86 -30.02 -2.00
N THR A 126 1.27 -29.97 -0.71
CA THR A 126 0.37 -29.30 0.25
C THR A 126 0.69 -27.79 0.29
N CYS A 127 1.94 -27.45 0.08
CA CYS A 127 2.36 -26.05 -0.07
C CYS A 127 3.45 -25.96 -1.14
N PRO A 128 3.51 -24.84 -1.78
CA PRO A 128 2.58 -23.70 -1.81
C PRO A 128 1.23 -24.08 -2.46
N LEU A 129 0.15 -23.32 -1.98
CA LEU A 129 -1.18 -23.62 -2.55
C LEU A 129 -1.30 -23.09 -3.98
N ASP A 130 -2.09 -23.85 -4.80
CA ASP A 130 -2.34 -23.40 -6.19
C ASP A 130 -3.60 -22.53 -6.26
N VAL A 131 -3.60 -21.73 -7.30
CA VAL A 131 -4.80 -20.90 -7.51
C VAL A 131 -5.82 -21.72 -8.32
N VAL A 132 -7.00 -21.83 -7.74
CA VAL A 132 -8.01 -22.68 -8.45
C VAL A 132 -9.35 -21.96 -8.46
N GLN A 133 -10.18 -22.48 -9.41
CA GLN A 133 -11.57 -22.00 -9.41
C GLN A 133 -12.45 -22.91 -8.55
N ASP A 134 -13.28 -22.19 -7.68
CA ASP A 134 -14.18 -22.98 -6.82
C ASP A 134 -15.23 -23.71 -7.66
N ARG A 135 -15.55 -24.90 -7.20
CA ARG A 135 -16.53 -25.71 -7.98
C ARG A 135 -17.96 -25.24 -7.71
N TYR A 136 -18.08 -24.61 -6.53
CA TYR A 136 -19.47 -24.19 -6.19
C TYR A 136 -19.76 -22.79 -6.73
N GLU A 137 -20.72 -22.70 -7.56
CA GLU A 137 -21.07 -21.45 -8.26
C GLU A 137 -21.45 -20.34 -7.27
N ALA A 138 -21.98 -20.78 -6.17
CA ALA A 138 -22.46 -19.77 -5.21
C ALA A 138 -21.29 -19.15 -4.43
N SER A 139 -20.18 -19.78 -4.54
CA SER A 139 -19.04 -19.25 -3.75
C SER A 139 -18.33 -18.14 -4.53
N ASN A 140 -18.01 -17.06 -3.81
CA ASN A 140 -17.29 -15.94 -4.46
C ASN A 140 -15.77 -16.19 -4.44
N GLY A 141 -15.40 -17.26 -3.71
CA GLY A 141 -13.94 -17.53 -3.60
C GLY A 141 -13.30 -16.65 -2.51
N LEU A 142 -11.97 -16.45 -2.66
CA LEU A 142 -11.27 -15.67 -1.62
C LEU A 142 -10.93 -14.27 -2.16
N PRO A 143 -11.03 -13.31 -1.22
CA PRO A 143 -10.70 -11.95 -1.65
C PRO A 143 -9.20 -11.79 -1.98
N LEU A 144 -8.97 -10.85 -2.98
CA LEU A 144 -7.54 -10.63 -3.35
C LEU A 144 -7.33 -9.16 -3.70
N LYS A 145 -6.03 -8.81 -3.73
CA LYS A 145 -5.68 -7.41 -4.06
C LYS A 145 -4.77 -7.35 -5.28
N PHE A 146 -4.90 -6.15 -5.93
CA PHE A 146 -4.02 -5.93 -7.10
C PHE A 146 -2.98 -4.84 -6.76
N THR A 147 -1.76 -5.17 -7.14
CA THR A 147 -0.71 -4.15 -6.97
C THR A 147 0.02 -3.94 -8.31
N PRO A 148 -0.20 -2.76 -8.94
CA PRO A 148 0.43 -2.51 -10.25
C PRO A 148 1.92 -2.18 -10.11
N VAL A 149 2.64 -2.44 -11.25
CA VAL A 149 4.11 -2.20 -11.24
C VAL A 149 4.37 -0.70 -11.04
N ASN A 150 3.42 0.12 -11.59
CA ASN A 150 3.51 1.59 -11.39
C ASN A 150 2.15 2.12 -10.93
N SER A 151 2.11 2.59 -9.65
CA SER A 151 0.77 3.00 -9.15
C SER A 151 0.60 4.50 -9.27
N LYS A 152 0.36 4.97 -10.51
CA LYS A 152 -0.02 6.41 -10.53
C LYS A 152 -1.47 6.59 -10.04
N LYS A 153 -1.64 7.23 -8.86
CA LYS A 153 -2.96 7.61 -8.30
C LYS A 153 -3.73 6.37 -7.83
N GLY A 154 -3.02 5.09 -7.81
CA GLY A 154 -3.65 3.94 -7.14
C GLY A 154 -4.71 3.26 -8.02
N VAL A 155 -4.73 3.56 -9.33
CA VAL A 155 -5.76 2.99 -10.22
C VAL A 155 -5.18 1.75 -10.90
N ILE A 156 -6.04 0.68 -10.91
CA ILE A 156 -5.63 -0.54 -11.64
C ILE A 156 -6.09 -0.46 -13.10
N ARG A 157 -5.09 -0.66 -14.01
CA ARG A 157 -5.44 -0.42 -15.42
C ARG A 157 -5.15 -1.68 -16.24
N VAL A 158 -5.91 -1.72 -17.32
CA VAL A 158 -5.61 -2.87 -18.22
C VAL A 158 -4.23 -2.70 -18.86
N HIS A 159 -3.60 -3.84 -19.28
CA HIS A 159 -2.34 -3.88 -20.05
C HIS A 159 -1.16 -3.44 -19.16
N THR A 160 -1.43 -3.40 -17.82
CA THR A 160 -0.34 -3.00 -16.90
C THR A 160 0.06 -4.21 -16.06
N ASP A 161 1.46 -4.39 -15.93
CA ASP A 161 1.94 -5.49 -15.07
C ASP A 161 1.50 -5.29 -13.61
N LEU A 162 0.91 -6.53 -13.07
CA LEU A 162 0.46 -6.34 -11.66
C LEU A 162 0.69 -7.64 -10.89
N ASN A 163 1.04 -7.39 -9.63
CA ASN A 163 0.99 -8.56 -8.71
C ASN A 163 -0.44 -8.81 -8.21
N ILE A 164 -0.81 -10.07 -8.05
CA ILE A 164 -2.11 -10.46 -7.50
C ILE A 164 -1.87 -11.30 -6.23
N LYS A 165 -2.62 -10.87 -5.19
CA LYS A 165 -2.36 -11.55 -3.90
C LYS A 165 -3.67 -11.79 -3.15
N PHE A 166 -3.78 -13.05 -2.67
CA PHE A 166 -4.99 -13.29 -1.84
C PHE A 166 -4.83 -12.64 -0.47
N SER A 167 -5.98 -12.06 0.08
CA SER A 167 -5.95 -11.36 1.38
C SER A 167 -6.25 -12.36 2.50
N ALA A 168 -6.66 -13.57 2.16
CA ALA A 168 -7.10 -14.54 3.19
C ALA A 168 -5.87 -15.27 3.76
N ALA A 169 -6.08 -15.61 5.12
CA ALA A 169 -5.01 -16.38 5.79
C ALA A 169 -4.85 -17.76 5.14
N SER A 170 -3.52 -18.14 5.07
CA SER A 170 -3.24 -19.46 4.45
C SER A 170 -2.58 -20.38 5.48
N ILE A 171 -2.80 -21.69 5.30
CA ILE A 171 -2.15 -22.68 6.18
C ILE A 171 -0.65 -22.77 5.86
N CYS A 172 -0.33 -22.22 4.71
CA CYS A 172 1.09 -22.24 4.33
C CYS A 172 1.78 -20.97 4.82
N HIS A 173 3.10 -21.17 5.33
CA HIS A 173 3.85 -19.97 5.78
C HIS A 173 4.26 -19.09 4.59
N GLN A 174 4.21 -19.68 3.37
CA GLN A 174 4.62 -18.93 2.17
C GLN A 174 3.61 -17.84 1.79
N SER A 175 4.09 -16.91 0.96
CA SER A 175 3.25 -15.78 0.51
C SER A 175 2.09 -16.28 -0.38
N THR A 176 1.04 -15.45 -0.42
CA THR A 176 -0.11 -15.82 -1.29
C THR A 176 -0.07 -15.02 -2.60
N VAL A 177 1.11 -14.47 -2.87
CA VAL A 177 1.28 -13.73 -4.14
C VAL A 177 1.35 -14.74 -5.29
N TRP A 178 0.62 -14.34 -6.35
CA TRP A 178 0.56 -15.29 -7.47
C TRP A 178 1.90 -15.32 -8.21
N LYS A 179 2.22 -16.51 -8.69
CA LYS A 179 3.38 -16.65 -9.60
C LYS A 179 3.12 -17.80 -10.58
N LEU A 180 3.78 -17.70 -11.71
CA LEU A 180 3.75 -18.82 -12.66
C LEU A 180 4.78 -19.87 -12.25
N ASP A 181 4.32 -21.07 -12.03
CA ASP A 181 5.22 -22.13 -11.53
C ASP A 181 6.03 -22.74 -12.67
N SER A 182 6.99 -23.57 -12.23
CA SER A 182 7.77 -24.30 -13.24
C SER A 182 6.88 -25.28 -14.03
N TYR A 183 7.38 -25.47 -15.22
CA TYR A 183 6.60 -26.37 -16.10
C TYR A 183 6.38 -27.73 -15.43
N ASP A 184 5.07 -28.05 -15.43
CA ASP A 184 4.75 -29.38 -14.88
C ASP A 184 4.81 -30.47 -15.97
N GLU A 185 5.76 -31.40 -15.82
CA GLU A 185 6.02 -32.39 -16.90
C GLU A 185 4.90 -33.44 -16.95
N TRP A 186 4.28 -33.66 -15.88
CA TRP A 186 3.22 -34.70 -15.89
C TRP A 186 1.93 -34.16 -16.51
N ALA A 187 1.63 -32.93 -16.21
CA ALA A 187 0.35 -32.38 -16.74
C ALA A 187 0.59 -31.60 -18.03
N LYS A 188 1.92 -31.52 -18.36
CA LYS A 188 2.33 -30.76 -19.55
C LYS A 188 1.68 -29.37 -19.58
N GLN A 189 1.79 -28.79 -18.35
CA GLN A 189 1.15 -27.45 -18.27
C GLN A 189 1.99 -26.54 -17.38
N TRP A 190 1.78 -25.14 -17.65
CA TRP A 190 2.29 -24.11 -16.71
C TRP A 190 1.14 -23.61 -15.81
N PHE A 191 1.34 -23.83 -14.53
CA PHE A 191 0.22 -23.49 -13.62
C PHE A 191 0.52 -22.18 -12.90
N VAL A 192 -0.59 -21.59 -12.50
CA VAL A 192 -0.46 -20.43 -11.61
C VAL A 192 -0.53 -20.94 -10.16
N THR A 193 0.50 -20.58 -9.49
CA THR A 193 0.55 -20.98 -8.07
C THR A 193 0.87 -19.77 -7.18
N THR A 194 0.94 -20.07 -5.79
CA THR A 194 1.27 -18.94 -4.89
C THR A 194 2.76 -19.01 -4.50
N ASN A 195 3.11 -18.12 -3.60
CA ASN A 195 4.49 -18.05 -3.08
C ASN A 195 5.34 -17.12 -3.94
N GLY A 196 4.75 -16.25 -4.56
CA GLY A 196 5.51 -15.24 -5.33
C GLY A 196 5.98 -14.09 -4.44
N VAL A 197 6.70 -13.22 -5.06
CA VAL A 197 7.21 -12.04 -4.33
C VAL A 197 6.57 -10.77 -4.89
N GLU A 198 5.99 -10.06 -3.94
CA GLU A 198 5.35 -8.80 -4.38
C GLU A 198 6.43 -7.73 -4.63
N GLY A 199 6.35 -6.99 -5.75
CA GLY A 199 7.29 -5.88 -6.04
C GLY A 199 8.58 -6.41 -6.68
N ASN A 200 9.57 -5.43 -6.77
CA ASN A 200 10.90 -5.72 -7.34
C ASN A 200 10.80 -6.17 -8.80
N PRO A 201 10.22 -5.16 -9.59
CA PRO A 201 10.08 -5.54 -11.01
C PRO A 201 11.45 -5.74 -11.69
N GLY A 202 11.62 -6.94 -12.23
CA GLY A 202 12.92 -7.24 -12.89
C GLY A 202 13.02 -8.74 -13.19
N PRO A 203 14.23 -9.14 -13.58
CA PRO A 203 14.45 -10.54 -14.03
C PRO A 203 14.18 -11.54 -12.90
N GLU A 204 14.28 -11.13 -11.65
CA GLU A 204 14.15 -12.11 -10.54
C GLU A 204 12.68 -12.36 -10.21
N THR A 205 11.81 -11.40 -10.67
CA THR A 205 10.39 -11.60 -10.26
C THR A 205 9.49 -11.62 -11.50
N THR A 206 10.15 -11.99 -12.59
CA THR A 206 9.41 -11.91 -13.88
C THR A 206 8.19 -12.85 -13.84
N SER A 207 8.25 -13.93 -13.09
CA SER A 207 7.14 -14.90 -13.10
C SER A 207 6.00 -14.46 -12.18
N ASN A 208 6.15 -13.33 -11.47
CA ASN A 208 5.12 -12.90 -10.49
C ASN A 208 4.21 -11.82 -11.08
N TRP A 209 4.40 -11.54 -12.42
CA TRP A 209 3.67 -10.37 -12.95
C TRP A 209 2.64 -10.84 -13.97
N PHE A 210 1.40 -10.35 -13.71
CA PHE A 210 0.26 -10.68 -14.61
C PHE A 210 -0.39 -9.39 -15.10
N LYS A 211 -1.30 -9.60 -16.07
CA LYS A 211 -2.06 -8.42 -16.57
C LYS A 211 -3.55 -8.78 -16.65
N ILE A 212 -4.31 -7.74 -16.53
CA ILE A 212 -5.75 -7.87 -16.86
C ILE A 212 -5.98 -7.20 -18.22
N GLU A 213 -6.64 -7.96 -19.07
CA GLU A 213 -6.94 -7.39 -20.40
C GLU A 213 -8.44 -7.46 -20.70
N LYS A 214 -8.81 -6.47 -21.59
CA LYS A 214 -10.22 -6.56 -22.04
C LYS A 214 -10.42 -7.83 -22.90
N PHE A 215 -11.48 -8.44 -22.61
CA PHE A 215 -11.85 -9.64 -23.40
C PHE A 215 -13.37 -9.65 -23.60
N GLN A 216 -13.69 -9.27 -24.93
CA GLN A 216 -15.12 -9.04 -25.26
C GLN A 216 -15.72 -7.96 -24.34
N ASN A 217 -16.80 -8.33 -23.63
CA ASN A 217 -17.42 -7.22 -22.85
C ASN A 217 -16.95 -7.28 -21.39
N LYS A 218 -15.93 -8.07 -21.12
CA LYS A 218 -15.42 -8.11 -19.73
C LYS A 218 -13.88 -8.20 -19.76
N TYR A 219 -13.32 -9.31 -18.87
CA TYR A 219 -11.84 -9.25 -18.81
C TYR A 219 -11.29 -10.69 -18.86
N LYS A 220 -10.04 -10.74 -19.10
CA LYS A 220 -9.29 -12.00 -18.95
C LYS A 220 -7.94 -11.70 -18.29
N LEU A 221 -7.32 -12.80 -17.71
CA LEU A 221 -5.98 -12.64 -17.12
C LEU A 221 -4.90 -13.17 -18.09
N VAL A 222 -3.79 -12.46 -17.99
CA VAL A 222 -2.74 -12.83 -18.96
C VAL A 222 -1.40 -12.81 -18.22
N PHE A 223 -0.63 -13.86 -18.61
CA PHE A 223 0.79 -13.79 -18.19
C PHE A 223 1.66 -13.37 -19.39
N CYS A 224 2.09 -12.15 -19.29
CA CYS A 224 2.97 -11.58 -20.34
C CYS A 224 3.71 -10.38 -19.75
N PRO A 225 4.63 -10.70 -18.85
CA PRO A 225 5.29 -9.62 -18.11
C PRO A 225 6.20 -8.77 -19.00
N THR A 226 6.18 -7.45 -18.67
CA THR A 226 7.05 -6.52 -19.45
C THR A 226 8.02 -5.82 -18.49
N VAL A 227 8.20 -6.41 -17.34
CA VAL A 227 9.00 -5.75 -16.28
C VAL A 227 10.48 -6.04 -16.53
N CYS A 228 10.73 -6.94 -17.52
CA CYS A 228 12.12 -7.19 -17.93
C CYS A 228 12.21 -7.19 -19.46
N ARG A 229 12.84 -6.17 -20.01
CA ARG A 229 12.82 -5.92 -21.47
C ARG A 229 13.71 -6.95 -22.19
N HIS A 230 14.71 -7.49 -21.54
CA HIS A 230 15.63 -8.37 -22.28
C HIS A 230 15.36 -9.84 -21.94
N CYS A 231 14.36 -10.07 -21.03
CA CYS A 231 14.03 -11.47 -20.68
C CYS A 231 13.11 -12.09 -21.74
N LYS A 232 13.44 -13.36 -21.99
CA LYS A 232 12.48 -14.10 -22.83
C LYS A 232 11.38 -14.73 -21.96
N VAL A 233 10.18 -14.09 -22.16
CA VAL A 233 9.09 -14.56 -21.26
C VAL A 233 7.96 -15.13 -22.13
N MET A 234 7.26 -15.98 -21.47
CA MET A 234 6.05 -16.48 -22.16
C MET A 234 4.94 -15.43 -22.16
N CYS A 235 4.19 -15.50 -23.29
CA CYS A 235 3.01 -14.62 -23.32
C CYS A 235 1.78 -15.43 -23.73
N LYS A 236 1.03 -15.65 -22.66
CA LYS A 236 -0.18 -16.46 -22.97
C LYS A 236 -1.30 -16.11 -22.00
N ASP A 237 -2.57 -16.50 -22.48
CA ASP A 237 -3.72 -16.28 -21.57
C ASP A 237 -3.74 -17.31 -20.43
N VAL A 238 -4.45 -16.81 -19.38
CA VAL A 238 -4.66 -17.75 -18.25
C VAL A 238 -6.07 -18.35 -18.35
N GLY A 239 -6.10 -19.71 -18.32
CA GLY A 239 -7.40 -20.41 -18.41
C GLY A 239 -7.52 -21.45 -17.29
N ILE A 240 -8.63 -22.35 -17.51
CA ILE A 240 -8.91 -23.37 -16.46
C ILE A 240 -8.46 -24.73 -16.98
N TYR A 241 -7.67 -25.37 -16.13
CA TYR A 241 -7.28 -26.76 -16.39
C TYR A 241 -7.87 -27.68 -15.31
N ILE A 242 -8.55 -28.68 -15.79
CA ILE A 242 -9.15 -29.61 -14.80
C ILE A 242 -8.20 -30.81 -14.63
N ASP A 243 -7.77 -30.93 -13.34
CA ASP A 243 -6.80 -32.04 -13.17
C ASP A 243 -7.51 -33.36 -12.92
N ALA A 244 -6.69 -34.43 -12.80
CA ALA A 244 -7.25 -35.80 -12.73
C ALA A 244 -8.22 -35.94 -11.55
N LYS A 245 -8.24 -35.09 -10.55
CA LYS A 245 -9.15 -35.20 -9.38
C LYS A 245 -10.30 -34.20 -9.51
N GLY A 246 -10.27 -33.51 -10.59
CA GLY A 246 -11.45 -32.66 -10.84
C GLY A 246 -11.24 -31.23 -10.32
N GLU A 247 -9.97 -30.98 -9.81
CA GLU A 247 -9.71 -29.59 -9.39
C GLU A 247 -9.50 -28.68 -10.60
N ARG A 248 -10.05 -27.49 -10.51
CA ARG A 248 -9.99 -26.56 -11.66
C ARG A 248 -8.87 -25.54 -11.44
N ARG A 249 -7.70 -25.91 -11.89
CA ARG A 249 -6.50 -25.08 -11.65
C ARG A 249 -6.31 -24.05 -12.76
N LEU A 250 -5.75 -22.94 -12.32
CA LEU A 250 -5.42 -21.94 -13.35
C LEU A 250 -4.08 -22.31 -14.01
N ALA A 251 -4.09 -22.14 -15.37
CA ALA A 251 -2.88 -22.49 -16.13
C ALA A 251 -2.85 -21.68 -17.44
N LEU A 252 -1.61 -21.58 -17.95
CA LEU A 252 -1.56 -20.93 -19.28
C LEU A 252 -2.34 -21.73 -20.32
N SER A 253 -3.14 -20.97 -21.15
CA SER A 253 -4.08 -21.69 -22.04
C SER A 253 -4.36 -20.82 -23.28
N ASP A 254 -4.75 -21.52 -24.38
CA ASP A 254 -5.19 -20.77 -25.59
C ASP A 254 -6.65 -20.34 -25.45
N VAL A 255 -7.26 -20.95 -24.46
CA VAL A 255 -8.65 -20.54 -24.16
C VAL A 255 -8.67 -19.74 -22.85
N PRO A 256 -8.94 -18.46 -22.99
CA PRO A 256 -8.89 -17.61 -21.78
C PRO A 256 -10.11 -17.85 -20.88
N PHE A 257 -9.85 -17.79 -19.61
CA PHE A 257 -10.92 -17.79 -18.59
C PHE A 257 -11.51 -16.38 -18.45
N LYS A 258 -12.74 -16.26 -18.99
CA LYS A 258 -13.38 -14.94 -18.96
C LYS A 258 -13.85 -14.61 -17.53
N VAL A 259 -13.40 -13.37 -17.05
CA VAL A 259 -13.69 -13.09 -15.63
C VAL A 259 -14.24 -11.67 -15.49
N MET A 260 -14.96 -11.47 -14.39
CA MET A 260 -15.30 -10.12 -13.93
C MET A 260 -14.80 -9.94 -12.50
N VAL A 261 -14.68 -8.67 -12.17
CA VAL A 261 -14.13 -8.40 -10.83
C VAL A 261 -15.22 -7.71 -9.99
N ALA A 262 -15.36 -8.25 -8.80
CA ALA A 262 -16.37 -7.66 -7.90
C ALA A 262 -15.69 -7.19 -6.61
N ALA A 263 -15.95 -5.93 -6.28
CA ALA A 263 -15.41 -5.44 -5.00
C ALA A 263 -16.02 -6.20 -3.82
N THR A 264 -15.10 -6.57 -2.92
CA THR A 264 -15.63 -7.21 -1.70
C THR A 264 -16.46 -6.20 -0.92
N ALA A 265 -17.78 -6.12 -0.99
CA ALA A 265 -18.48 -5.07 -0.21
C ALA A 265 -17.50 -4.31 0.70
N ALA A 266 -17.18 -2.94 0.44
CA ALA A 266 -16.45 -2.14 1.45
C ALA A 266 -16.67 -2.71 2.87
N PRO A 267 -15.49 -3.04 3.50
CA PRO A 267 -15.77 -3.45 4.88
C PRO A 267 -16.83 -2.54 5.55
N ASP A 268 -17.88 -3.16 6.12
CA ASP A 268 -18.97 -2.43 6.80
C ASP A 268 -18.43 -1.28 7.67
N PRO A 269 -19.02 -0.11 7.42
CA PRO A 269 -18.67 0.94 8.38
C PRO A 269 -18.93 0.49 9.84
N VAL A 270 -18.01 0.93 10.61
CA VAL A 270 -18.30 0.67 12.04
C VAL A 270 -19.39 1.65 12.52
N LEU A 271 -20.35 1.08 13.22
CA LEU A 271 -21.52 1.89 13.63
C LEU A 271 -21.47 2.11 15.14
N ASP A 272 -21.84 3.32 15.49
CA ASP A 272 -21.97 3.52 16.95
C ASP A 272 -23.28 2.92 17.48
N VAL A 273 -23.55 3.03 18.80
CA VAL A 273 -24.67 2.32 19.45
C VAL A 273 -26.00 2.85 18.88
N ASN A 274 -25.96 3.98 18.19
CA ASN A 274 -27.20 4.50 17.57
C ASN A 274 -27.27 4.18 16.09
N GLY A 275 -26.35 3.45 15.57
CA GLY A 275 -26.40 3.05 14.13
C GLY A 275 -25.75 4.10 13.23
N LYS A 276 -25.05 5.06 13.78
CA LYS A 276 -24.37 6.08 12.95
C LYS A 276 -22.92 5.64 12.68
N ILE A 277 -22.40 6.10 11.53
CA ILE A 277 -21.04 5.67 11.11
C ILE A 277 -19.99 6.44 11.92
N LEU A 278 -18.99 5.60 12.33
CA LEU A 278 -17.88 6.27 13.04
C LEU A 278 -17.00 7.01 12.02
N THR A 279 -16.46 8.18 12.45
CA THR A 279 -15.66 8.99 11.52
C THR A 279 -14.31 9.32 12.16
N ILE A 280 -13.32 9.37 11.37
CA ILE A 280 -11.97 9.72 11.86
C ILE A 280 -11.97 11.16 12.41
N GLY A 281 -11.30 11.28 13.51
CA GLY A 281 -11.18 12.65 14.07
C GLY A 281 -12.28 12.97 15.05
N THR A 282 -13.28 12.02 15.09
CA THR A 282 -14.37 12.21 16.08
C THR A 282 -14.08 11.34 17.31
N SER A 283 -14.45 11.91 18.43
CA SER A 283 -14.17 11.16 19.67
C SER A 283 -15.33 10.22 20.01
N TYR A 284 -14.87 8.97 20.34
CA TYR A 284 -15.90 7.97 20.72
C TYR A 284 -15.49 7.33 22.05
N TYR A 285 -16.62 7.09 22.75
CA TYR A 285 -16.35 6.20 23.90
C TYR A 285 -16.31 4.73 23.47
N ILE A 286 -15.22 3.93 23.89
CA ILE A 286 -15.23 2.46 23.69
C ILE A 286 -15.77 1.79 24.95
N LEU A 287 -16.97 1.18 24.78
CA LEU A 287 -17.70 0.68 25.96
C LEU A 287 -17.78 -0.85 25.90
N PRO A 288 -17.71 -1.49 27.13
CA PRO A 288 -17.98 -2.93 27.13
C PRO A 288 -19.47 -3.23 26.92
N VAL A 289 -19.79 -4.46 26.37
CA VAL A 289 -21.20 -4.81 26.07
C VAL A 289 -21.88 -5.25 27.37
N ILE A 290 -21.13 -5.44 28.56
CA ILE A 290 -21.84 -5.87 29.78
C ILE A 290 -22.32 -4.62 30.54
N ARG A 291 -23.73 -4.50 30.82
CA ARG A 291 -24.40 -3.46 31.63
C ARG A 291 -24.45 -3.89 33.11
N GLY A 292 -23.44 -3.28 34.07
CA GLY A 292 -23.55 -3.49 35.54
C GLY A 292 -22.28 -3.00 36.24
N ARG A 293 -22.21 -3.04 37.77
CA ARG A 293 -21.24 -2.52 38.77
C ARG A 293 -19.80 -2.90 38.40
N GLY A 294 -19.37 -2.59 37.04
CA GLY A 294 -18.02 -2.86 36.50
C GLY A 294 -17.93 -2.51 35.01
N GLY A 295 -18.99 -1.76 34.36
CA GLY A 295 -19.23 -1.58 32.91
C GLY A 295 -18.80 -0.17 32.48
N GLY A 296 -17.76 0.40 33.04
CA GLY A 296 -17.36 1.73 32.55
C GLY A 296 -16.38 1.61 31.38
N GLY A 297 -16.34 2.54 30.27
CA GLY A 297 -15.51 2.68 29.04
C GLY A 297 -14.01 2.69 29.36
N LEU A 298 -13.08 2.70 28.26
CA LEU A 298 -11.62 2.58 28.45
C LEU A 298 -11.04 3.93 28.94
N LYS A 299 -9.94 3.87 29.96
CA LYS A 299 -9.29 5.10 30.47
C LYS A 299 -7.79 4.87 30.66
N MET A 300 -7.01 6.14 30.86
CA MET A 300 -5.57 6.01 31.16
C MET A 300 -5.36 5.86 32.67
N ALA A 301 -4.46 4.87 33.09
CA ALA A 301 -4.16 4.77 34.53
C ALA A 301 -2.68 4.43 34.71
N SER A 302 -2.12 4.89 35.93
CA SER A 302 -0.72 4.58 36.32
C SER A 302 -0.66 3.22 37.02
N THR A 303 0.42 2.38 36.52
CA THR A 303 0.62 1.09 37.22
C THR A 303 1.77 1.22 38.21
N VAL A 304 1.72 0.54 39.38
CA VAL A 304 2.56 0.53 40.60
C VAL A 304 4.01 0.21 40.20
N ARG A 305 4.33 -0.22 38.85
CA ARG A 305 5.70 -0.71 38.56
C ARG A 305 6.34 0.11 37.44
N LYS A 306 5.63 1.10 36.84
CA LYS A 306 6.18 1.98 35.77
C LYS A 306 5.59 3.39 35.96
N THR A 307 6.44 4.33 36.51
CA THR A 307 6.06 5.75 36.74
C THR A 307 5.82 6.46 35.40
N CYS A 308 5.90 5.39 34.28
CA CYS A 308 5.50 5.80 32.93
C CYS A 308 5.82 4.67 31.95
N PRO A 309 4.77 3.99 31.29
CA PRO A 309 3.70 4.12 30.29
C PRO A 309 2.36 3.59 30.83
N LEU A 310 1.31 4.55 30.98
CA LEU A 310 -0.04 4.53 31.59
C LEU A 310 -0.98 3.62 30.79
N ASP A 311 -1.53 2.48 31.40
CA ASP A 311 -2.69 1.67 30.99
C ASP A 311 -3.91 2.57 30.68
N VAL A 312 -4.62 2.08 29.58
CA VAL A 312 -5.73 2.80 28.94
C VAL A 312 -6.97 2.72 29.86
N VAL A 313 -7.29 3.65 30.62
CA VAL A 313 -8.57 3.99 31.29
C VAL A 313 -8.91 5.47 31.00
N GLN A 314 -10.36 5.66 30.50
CA GLN A 314 -11.31 6.58 29.86
C GLN A 314 -11.10 8.02 30.32
N ASP A 315 -11.15 9.04 29.49
CA ASP A 315 -11.65 10.24 28.81
C ASP A 315 -10.47 11.11 28.36
N ARG A 316 -10.85 12.00 27.37
CA ARG A 316 -11.42 13.03 26.50
C ARG A 316 -10.30 13.66 25.65
N TYR A 317 -10.49 13.76 24.38
CA TYR A 317 -10.77 14.73 23.29
C TYR A 317 -9.64 14.70 22.24
N GLU A 318 -9.92 14.86 20.87
CA GLU A 318 -10.34 15.24 19.51
C GLU A 318 -9.18 15.07 18.53
N ALA A 319 -9.40 14.69 17.25
CA ALA A 319 -9.93 14.93 15.89
C ALA A 319 -8.89 14.51 14.85
N SER A 320 -9.27 13.85 13.43
CA SER A 320 -9.99 14.10 12.13
C SER A 320 -9.34 13.25 11.04
N ASN A 321 -10.49 12.51 9.80
CA ASN A 321 -10.78 12.48 8.36
C ASN A 321 -11.62 11.24 8.02
N GLY A 322 -12.75 10.63 8.51
CA GLY A 322 -14.12 10.80 9.04
C GLY A 322 -14.88 9.46 8.97
N VAL A 323 -14.53 8.40 8.08
CA VAL A 323 -15.38 7.19 8.29
C VAL A 323 -14.47 6.01 8.65
N ILE A 324 -14.70 5.38 9.62
CA ILE A 324 -13.90 4.25 10.11
C ILE A 324 -14.58 2.94 9.69
N ARG A 325 -13.78 2.07 9.01
CA ARG A 325 -14.36 0.79 8.51
C ARG A 325 -13.68 -0.39 9.22
N VAL A 326 -14.41 -1.51 9.17
CA VAL A 326 -13.81 -2.70 9.83
C VAL A 326 -12.57 -3.14 9.05
N HIS A 327 -11.48 -3.62 9.82
CA HIS A 327 -10.26 -4.25 9.30
C HIS A 327 -9.29 -3.20 8.77
N THR A 328 -9.66 -1.90 9.11
CA THR A 328 -8.73 -0.85 8.68
C THR A 328 -7.73 -0.55 9.81
N ASP A 329 -6.37 -0.45 9.30
CA ASP A 329 -5.35 -0.08 10.33
C ASP A 329 -5.58 1.36 10.83
N LEU A 330 -5.67 1.35 12.25
CA LEU A 330 -5.97 2.69 12.81
C LEU A 330 -5.05 2.93 14.01
N ASN A 331 -4.66 4.24 14.03
CA ASN A 331 -4.10 4.65 15.36
C ASN A 331 -5.23 5.04 16.32
N ILE A 332 -5.14 4.55 17.56
CA ILE A 332 -6.13 4.91 18.59
C ILE A 332 -5.43 5.72 19.69
N LYS A 333 -6.05 6.85 20.02
CA LYS A 333 -5.41 7.66 21.07
C LYS A 333 -6.48 8.25 22.00
N PHE A 334 -5.99 8.51 23.15
CA PHE A 334 -6.92 9.24 24.04
C PHE A 334 -6.90 10.73 23.71
N SER A 335 -8.12 11.30 23.64
CA SER A 335 -8.22 12.75 23.31
C SER A 335 -7.86 13.62 24.52
N ALA A 336 -7.69 13.07 25.78
CA ALA A 336 -7.40 13.92 26.96
C ALA A 336 -5.89 13.97 27.20
N PRO A 337 -5.48 15.21 27.65
CA PRO A 337 -4.06 15.39 27.98
C PRO A 337 -3.64 14.53 29.20
N SER A 338 -2.50 13.87 29.04
CA SER A 338 -1.96 13.00 30.12
C SER A 338 -1.03 13.81 31.03
N ILE A 339 -1.08 13.57 32.35
CA ILE A 339 -0.11 14.15 33.32
C ILE A 339 1.32 13.73 32.95
N CYS A 340 1.36 12.76 32.00
CA CYS A 340 2.68 12.30 31.52
C CYS A 340 3.10 13.05 30.26
N HIS A 341 4.42 13.61 30.17
CA HIS A 341 4.91 14.27 28.94
C HIS A 341 4.84 13.33 27.73
N GLN A 342 4.34 12.10 27.88
CA GLN A 342 4.40 11.09 26.81
C GLN A 342 3.08 11.06 26.01
N SER A 343 3.14 10.61 24.71
CA SER A 343 2.01 10.53 23.77
C SER A 343 0.89 9.63 24.31
N THR A 344 -0.39 9.95 23.87
CA THR A 344 -1.54 9.11 24.32
C THR A 344 -1.91 8.10 23.24
N VAL A 345 -1.03 7.96 22.31
CA VAL A 345 -1.30 7.02 21.20
C VAL A 345 -1.05 5.60 21.70
N TRP A 346 -2.04 4.75 21.27
CA TRP A 346 -1.90 3.34 21.72
C TRP A 346 -0.71 2.69 21.01
N LYS A 347 -0.06 1.77 21.75
CA LYS A 347 0.95 0.88 21.14
C LYS A 347 0.95 -0.46 21.88
N LEU A 348 1.22 -1.45 21.14
CA LEU A 348 1.49 -2.75 21.81
C LEU A 348 2.92 -2.75 22.36
N ASP A 349 3.04 -2.92 23.73
CA ASP A 349 4.34 -2.77 24.40
C ASP A 349 5.10 -4.11 24.38
N SER A 350 6.35 -3.99 24.88
CA SER A 350 7.16 -5.23 24.92
C SER A 350 6.55 -6.25 25.90
N TYR A 351 6.85 -7.43 25.56
CA TYR A 351 6.32 -8.54 26.38
C TYR A 351 6.71 -8.35 27.85
N ASP A 352 5.63 -8.46 28.67
CA ASP A 352 5.88 -8.34 30.13
C ASP A 352 6.22 -9.73 30.70
N GLU A 353 7.39 -9.89 31.30
CA GLU A 353 7.85 -11.23 31.75
C GLU A 353 7.15 -11.64 33.05
N TRP A 354 6.81 -10.65 33.81
CA TRP A 354 6.16 -10.99 35.10
C TRP A 354 4.71 -11.41 34.89
N ALA A 355 4.10 -10.75 33.96
CA ALA A 355 2.66 -11.06 33.76
C ALA A 355 2.48 -12.05 32.62
N LYS A 356 3.66 -12.44 32.01
CA LYS A 356 3.63 -13.31 30.81
C LYS A 356 2.56 -12.87 29.81
N GLN A 357 2.64 -11.56 29.54
CA GLN A 357 1.56 -11.02 28.69
C GLN A 357 2.08 -9.80 27.92
N TRP A 358 1.42 -9.57 26.65
CA TRP A 358 1.63 -8.29 25.93
C TRP A 358 0.50 -7.31 26.23
N PHE A 359 0.96 -6.09 26.55
CA PHE A 359 -0.10 -5.14 26.96
C PHE A 359 -0.20 -4.00 25.95
N VAL A 360 -1.43 -3.50 25.89
CA VAL A 360 -1.60 -2.24 25.14
C VAL A 360 -1.39 -1.07 26.11
N THR A 361 -0.38 -0.26 25.66
CA THR A 361 -0.10 0.92 26.49
C THR A 361 -0.15 2.20 25.64
N THR A 362 0.16 3.36 26.34
CA THR A 362 0.24 4.63 25.57
C THR A 362 1.72 4.96 25.31
N ASN A 363 1.93 5.96 24.60
CA ASN A 363 3.28 6.44 24.26
C ASN A 363 3.68 5.98 22.84
N GLY A 364 2.73 5.72 22.13
CA GLY A 364 2.97 5.39 20.71
C GLY A 364 3.12 6.62 19.83
N VAL A 365 3.35 6.31 18.59
CA VAL A 365 3.52 7.40 17.61
C VAL A 365 2.38 7.36 16.60
N GLU A 366 1.80 8.62 16.38
CA GLU A 366 0.70 8.71 15.40
C GLU A 366 1.27 8.91 13.99
N GLY A 367 0.62 8.17 13.09
CA GLY A 367 0.98 8.44 11.67
C GLY A 367 2.32 7.75 11.33
N ASN A 368 2.68 7.60 10.00
CA ASN A 368 3.94 7.04 9.45
C ASN A 368 3.88 5.51 9.39
N PRO A 369 2.99 5.05 8.52
CA PRO A 369 2.92 3.58 8.40
C PRO A 369 4.24 2.99 7.87
N GLY A 370 4.78 2.03 8.61
CA GLY A 370 6.05 1.41 8.18
C GLY A 370 6.61 0.50 9.30
N PRO A 371 7.75 -0.06 9.06
CA PRO A 371 8.33 -1.07 9.97
C PRO A 371 8.59 -0.50 11.37
N GLU A 372 8.73 0.80 11.49
CA GLU A 372 9.08 1.36 12.82
C GLU A 372 7.83 1.66 13.63
N THR A 373 6.61 1.53 12.94
CA THR A 373 5.43 1.97 13.74
C THR A 373 4.38 0.86 13.75
N THR A 374 4.87 -0.39 13.53
CA THR A 374 3.89 -1.51 13.39
C THR A 374 3.15 -1.73 14.72
N SER A 375 3.80 -1.39 15.82
CA SER A 375 3.18 -1.67 17.14
C SER A 375 2.09 -0.65 17.47
N ASN A 376 1.87 0.37 16.59
CA ASN A 376 0.92 1.46 16.93
C ASN A 376 -0.39 1.32 16.14
N TRP A 377 -0.51 0.21 15.38
CA TRP A 377 -1.68 0.13 14.48
C TRP A 377 -2.60 -1.00 14.95
N PHE A 378 -3.95 -0.62 14.99
CA PHE A 378 -4.97 -1.59 15.42
C PHE A 378 -6.13 -1.62 14.42
N LYS A 379 -6.98 -2.65 14.61
CA LYS A 379 -8.16 -2.75 13.72
C LYS A 379 -9.42 -2.99 14.57
N ILE A 380 -10.50 -2.63 13.93
CA ILE A 380 -11.81 -2.99 14.51
C ILE A 380 -12.44 -4.07 13.62
N GLU A 381 -12.89 -5.08 14.33
CA GLU A 381 -13.56 -6.17 13.57
C GLU A 381 -14.94 -6.46 14.16
N LYS A 382 -15.79 -7.07 13.23
CA LYS A 382 -17.10 -7.50 13.75
C LYS A 382 -16.93 -8.74 14.66
N PHE A 383 -17.56 -8.74 15.71
CA PHE A 383 -17.53 -9.86 16.66
C PHE A 383 -18.93 -10.05 17.27
N GLN A 384 -19.58 -11.19 16.72
CA GLN A 384 -21.01 -11.43 17.04
C GLN A 384 -21.89 -10.26 16.58
N ASN A 385 -22.72 -9.66 17.47
CA ASN A 385 -23.56 -8.54 16.97
C ASN A 385 -22.95 -7.19 17.32
N LYS A 386 -21.64 -7.22 17.70
CA LYS A 386 -20.99 -5.92 18.01
C LYS A 386 -19.58 -5.91 17.42
N TYR A 387 -18.50 -5.39 18.37
CA TYR A 387 -17.17 -5.25 17.73
C TYR A 387 -16.09 -5.73 18.72
N LYS A 388 -14.97 -5.99 18.13
CA LYS A 388 -13.77 -6.26 18.96
C LYS A 388 -12.56 -5.51 18.37
N LEU A 389 -11.52 -5.27 19.24
CA LEU A 389 -10.27 -4.63 18.75
C LEU A 389 -9.20 -5.70 18.54
N VAL A 390 -8.47 -5.47 17.53
CA VAL A 390 -7.47 -6.51 17.17
C VAL A 390 -6.15 -5.81 16.87
N PHE A 391 -5.07 -6.53 17.37
CA PHE A 391 -3.73 -6.09 16.92
C PHE A 391 -3.22 -7.00 15.81
N CYS A 392 -3.29 -6.47 14.63
CA CYS A 392 -2.82 -7.21 13.44
C CYS A 392 -2.48 -6.20 12.34
N PRO A 393 -1.41 -5.46 12.62
CA PRO A 393 -1.09 -4.36 11.69
C PRO A 393 -0.66 -4.87 10.31
N THR A 394 -1.16 -4.08 9.30
CA THR A 394 -0.79 -4.45 7.90
C THR A 394 -0.04 -3.29 7.25
N VAL A 395 0.51 -2.43 8.13
CA VAL A 395 1.11 -1.16 7.61
C VAL A 395 2.54 -1.45 7.14
N CYS A 396 3.05 -2.70 7.45
CA CYS A 396 4.39 -3.10 6.95
C CYS A 396 4.29 -4.51 6.36
N ARG A 397 4.44 -4.55 5.13
CA ARG A 397 4.14 -5.78 4.35
C ARG A 397 5.27 -6.80 4.55
N HIS A 398 6.45 -6.40 4.96
CA HIS A 398 7.57 -7.37 5.08
C HIS A 398 7.86 -7.65 6.55
N CYS A 399 7.03 -7.02 7.45
CA CYS A 399 7.31 -7.23 8.88
C CYS A 399 6.54 -8.45 9.40
N LYS A 400 7.33 -9.21 10.21
CA LYS A 400 6.60 -10.27 10.93
C LYS A 400 5.96 -9.70 12.21
N VAL A 401 4.61 -9.64 12.07
CA VAL A 401 3.95 -8.99 13.24
C VAL A 401 2.97 -10.01 13.85
N MET A 402 2.80 -9.90 15.11
CA MET A 402 1.80 -10.74 15.80
C MET A 402 0.38 -10.31 15.43
N CYS A 403 -0.43 -11.38 15.33
CA CYS A 403 -1.85 -11.07 15.05
C CYS A 403 -2.73 -11.77 16.09
N LYS A 404 -3.24 -10.86 16.94
CA LYS A 404 -4.09 -11.47 17.99
C LYS A 404 -5.16 -10.47 18.44
N ASP A 405 -6.28 -11.07 19.15
CA ASP A 405 -7.32 -10.18 19.69
C ASP A 405 -6.85 -9.46 20.96
N ILE A 406 -7.56 -8.30 21.10
CA ILE A 406 -7.28 -7.56 22.36
C ILE A 406 -8.38 -7.91 23.37
N GLY A 407 -7.89 -8.43 24.51
CA GLY A 407 -8.83 -8.81 25.58
C GLY A 407 -8.47 -8.08 26.89
N ILE A 408 -9.11 -8.62 28.02
CA ILE A 408 -8.91 -7.97 29.33
C ILE A 408 -8.05 -8.90 30.20
N TYR A 409 -6.98 -8.30 30.64
CA TYR A 409 -6.15 -9.00 31.64
C TYR A 409 -6.36 -8.39 33.03
N ILE A 410 -6.58 -9.28 34.00
CA ILE A 410 -6.79 -8.78 35.37
C ILE A 410 -5.56 -9.14 36.22
N ASP A 411 -4.99 -8.03 36.72
CA ASP A 411 -3.77 -8.33 37.51
C ASP A 411 -4.14 -8.73 38.94
N ALA A 412 -3.07 -9.06 39.70
CA ALA A 412 -3.26 -9.59 41.08
C ALA A 412 -4.03 -8.61 41.95
N LYS A 413 -4.02 -7.38 41.61
CA LYS A 413 -4.74 -6.38 42.44
C LYS A 413 -6.16 -6.13 41.90
N GLY A 414 -6.49 -6.86 40.85
CA GLY A 414 -7.87 -6.75 40.33
C GLY A 414 -7.99 -5.65 39.27
N GLU A 415 -6.82 -5.16 38.87
CA GLU A 415 -6.91 -4.12 37.82
C GLU A 415 -7.03 -4.76 36.43
N ARG A 416 -7.87 -4.13 35.64
CA ARG A 416 -8.12 -4.68 34.29
C ARG A 416 -7.30 -3.91 33.26
N ARG A 417 -6.56 -4.67 32.47
CA ARG A 417 -5.74 -4.03 31.45
C ARG A 417 -5.97 -4.69 30.09
N LEU A 418 -5.77 -3.78 29.08
CA LEU A 418 -5.90 -4.39 27.73
C LEU A 418 -4.62 -5.15 27.38
N ALA A 419 -4.82 -6.38 26.86
CA ALA A 419 -3.67 -7.21 26.48
C ALA A 419 -4.06 -8.18 25.35
N LEU A 420 -3.01 -8.65 24.74
CA LEU A 420 -3.31 -9.69 23.74
C LEU A 420 -3.95 -10.91 24.41
N SER A 421 -5.03 -11.39 23.74
CA SER A 421 -5.79 -12.48 24.41
C SER A 421 -6.51 -13.30 23.34
N ASN A 422 -6.75 -14.64 23.70
CA ASN A 422 -7.57 -15.49 22.80
C ASN A 422 -9.06 -15.25 23.00
N VAL A 423 -9.30 -14.54 24.06
CA VAL A 423 -10.70 -14.13 24.30
C VAL A 423 -10.85 -12.62 24.06
N PRO A 424 -11.57 -12.31 22.98
CA PRO A 424 -11.69 -10.90 22.62
C PRO A 424 -12.59 -10.13 23.61
N PHE A 425 -12.15 -8.91 23.81
CA PHE A 425 -12.99 -7.99 24.61
C PHE A 425 -14.05 -7.35 23.71
N LYS A 426 -15.23 -7.75 23.97
CA LYS A 426 -16.36 -7.26 23.16
C LYS A 426 -16.67 -5.78 23.48
N VAL A 427 -16.73 -4.92 22.35
CA VAL A 427 -16.88 -3.47 22.64
C VAL A 427 -17.95 -2.88 21.70
N MET A 428 -18.46 -1.69 22.14
CA MET A 428 -19.31 -0.83 21.29
C MET A 428 -18.79 0.61 21.34
N PHE A 429 -19.30 1.29 20.38
CA PHE A 429 -18.81 2.69 20.32
C PHE A 429 -19.98 3.65 20.48
N LYS A 430 -19.70 4.66 21.35
CA LYS A 430 -20.71 5.74 21.53
C LYS A 430 -20.05 7.10 21.28
N ARG A 431 -20.75 7.68 20.36
CA ARG A 431 -20.17 9.01 20.07
C ARG A 431 -20.10 9.86 21.34
N ALA A 432 -18.76 10.53 21.74
CA ALA A 432 -18.58 11.36 22.95
C ALA A 432 -19.35 12.67 22.84
#